data_AF-A0A7I4YCG3-F1
#
_entry.id   AF-A0A7I4YCG3-F1
#
_cell.length_a   1.000
_cell.length_b   1.000
_cell.length_c   1.000
_cell.angle_alpha   90.00
_cell.angle_beta   90.00
_cell.angle_gamma   90.00
#
_symmetry.space_group_name_H-M   'P 1'
#
loop_
_entity.id
_entity.type
_entity.pdbx_description
1 polymer ?
#
loop_
_entity_poly.entity_id
_entity_poly.type
_entity_poly.pdbx_seq_one_letter_code
_entity_poly.pdbx_strand_id
1 'polypeptide(L)'
;MTNDELHEAKNLRESLQASLGEIHELIEANNVTLSSQAQKIEDLKSWIQPEFNNLQDSHNKSIDIIRAFLLKATQSTPSEHAISDSQPHVSDGGEGIEMLDQMLNPKNDDEMRSAREEEAKIIKRNGEFMEKVEEVDDEEANIVRRNDEVGNNVEVVDDQSVRRAQWQRRWAIEREIQRKYAEVDDLEDLVTDLDWEHKCEPRNFTGGVIRREEEKGIRCVFCERVGHHYSDACTSFKEVNERKRILQVNGGDEISFSSVSKG
;
A
#
# COMPACT_ATOMS: atom_id res chain seq x y z
N MET A 1 1.90 62.58 45.49
CA MET A 1 1.25 62.48 44.17
C MET A 1 0.49 63.76 43.91
N THR A 2 0.73 64.40 42.77
CA THR A 2 -0.03 65.58 42.35
C THR A 2 -1.37 65.15 41.76
N ASN A 3 -2.35 66.06 41.71
CA ASN A 3 -3.63 65.78 41.04
C ASN A 3 -3.45 65.43 39.56
N ASP A 4 -2.39 65.97 38.94
CA ASP A 4 -2.04 65.70 37.54
C ASP A 4 -1.60 64.24 37.34
N GLU A 5 -0.75 63.71 38.22
CA GLU A 5 -0.32 62.30 38.20
C GLU A 5 -1.51 61.33 38.38
N LEU A 6 -2.49 61.70 39.22
CA LEU A 6 -3.69 60.89 39.42
C LEU A 6 -4.60 60.90 38.17
N HIS A 7 -4.71 62.05 37.49
CA HIS A 7 -5.49 62.17 36.27
C HIS A 7 -4.83 61.41 35.11
N GLU A 8 -3.51 61.50 34.97
CA GLU A 8 -2.74 60.74 33.98
C GLU A 8 -2.85 59.23 34.19
N ALA A 9 -2.73 58.76 35.45
CA ALA A 9 -2.91 57.35 35.78
C ALA A 9 -4.34 56.84 35.47
N LYS A 10 -5.36 57.69 35.66
CA LYS A 10 -6.74 57.36 35.32
C LYS A 10 -6.93 57.26 33.80
N ASN A 11 -6.39 58.20 33.04
CA ASN A 11 -6.46 58.20 31.58
C ASN A 11 -5.72 56.99 30.99
N LEU A 12 -4.55 56.64 31.53
CA LEU A 12 -3.81 55.42 31.16
C LEU A 12 -4.63 54.16 31.44
N ARG A 13 -5.28 54.07 32.61
CA ARG A 13 -6.14 52.93 32.95
C ARG A 13 -7.33 52.81 31.99
N GLU A 14 -7.99 53.91 31.67
CA GLU A 14 -9.13 53.92 30.74
C GLU A 14 -8.69 53.53 29.33
N SER A 15 -7.55 54.04 28.86
CA SER A 15 -6.96 53.66 27.58
C SER A 15 -6.59 52.18 27.53
N LEU A 16 -5.95 51.63 28.57
CA LEU A 16 -5.63 50.20 28.66
C LEU A 16 -6.90 49.35 28.68
N GLN A 17 -7.93 49.78 29.39
CA GLN A 17 -9.20 49.05 29.45
C GLN A 17 -9.92 49.05 28.10
N ALA A 18 -9.86 50.15 27.33
CA ALA A 18 -10.38 50.21 25.97
C ALA A 18 -9.61 49.26 25.03
N SER A 19 -8.27 49.30 25.04
CA SER A 19 -7.45 48.39 24.23
C SER A 19 -7.65 46.91 24.59
N LEU A 20 -7.85 46.58 25.87
CA LEU A 20 -8.18 45.22 26.29
C LEU A 20 -9.55 44.76 25.76
N GLY A 21 -10.53 45.68 25.68
CA GLY A 21 -11.84 45.41 25.08
C GLY A 21 -11.72 45.08 23.59
N GLU A 22 -10.97 45.88 22.83
CA GLU A 22 -10.73 45.65 21.41
C GLU A 22 -10.03 44.31 21.15
N ILE A 23 -9.02 43.96 21.96
CA ILE A 23 -8.34 42.65 21.87
C ILE A 23 -9.32 41.50 22.15
N HIS A 24 -10.22 41.65 23.12
CA HIS A 24 -11.21 40.61 23.44
C HIS A 24 -12.19 40.38 22.29
N GLU A 25 -12.72 41.45 21.68
CA GLU A 25 -13.60 41.33 20.51
C GLU A 25 -12.91 40.67 19.31
N LEU A 26 -11.63 40.98 19.08
CA LEU A 26 -10.84 40.31 18.04
C LEU A 26 -10.64 38.82 18.31
N ILE A 27 -10.40 38.43 19.57
CA ILE A 27 -10.28 37.03 19.97
C ILE A 27 -11.61 36.29 19.76
N GLU A 28 -12.73 36.89 20.14
CA GLU A 28 -14.06 36.29 19.93
C GLU A 28 -14.37 36.11 18.44
N ALA A 29 -14.11 37.12 17.60
CA ALA A 29 -14.31 37.03 16.16
C ALA A 29 -13.46 35.92 15.50
N ASN A 30 -12.19 35.81 15.93
CA ASN A 30 -11.30 34.75 15.47
C ASN A 30 -11.79 33.36 15.90
N ASN A 31 -12.27 33.20 17.14
CA ASN A 31 -12.81 31.93 17.63
C ASN A 31 -14.04 31.47 16.82
N VAL A 32 -14.93 32.39 16.43
CA VAL A 32 -16.09 32.08 15.58
C VAL A 32 -15.63 31.60 14.20
N THR A 33 -14.62 32.26 13.62
CA THR A 33 -14.08 31.89 12.31
C THR A 33 -13.39 30.53 12.35
N LEU A 34 -12.60 30.24 13.38
CA LEU A 34 -11.98 28.92 13.60
C LEU A 34 -13.04 27.82 13.77
N SER A 35 -14.11 28.09 14.52
CA SER A 35 -15.22 27.14 14.68
C SER A 35 -15.92 26.86 13.35
N SER A 36 -16.16 27.88 12.54
CA SER A 36 -16.74 27.71 11.19
C SER A 36 -15.83 26.92 10.26
N GLN A 37 -14.51 27.18 10.29
CA GLN A 37 -13.54 26.42 9.51
C GLN A 37 -13.46 24.95 9.95
N ALA A 38 -13.48 24.69 11.26
CA ALA A 38 -13.50 23.33 11.80
C ALA A 38 -14.74 22.56 11.31
N GLN A 39 -15.91 23.20 11.27
CA GLN A 39 -17.13 22.58 10.74
C GLN A 39 -17.00 22.24 9.25
N LYS A 40 -16.47 23.16 8.43
CA LYS A 40 -16.23 22.91 7.00
C LYS A 40 -15.29 21.73 6.76
N ILE A 41 -14.27 21.56 7.61
CA ILE A 41 -13.33 20.44 7.53
C ILE A 41 -14.06 19.12 7.84
N GLU A 42 -14.91 19.09 8.88
CA GLU A 42 -15.65 17.87 9.21
C GLU A 42 -16.68 17.51 8.13
N ASP A 43 -17.33 18.52 7.53
CA ASP A 43 -18.24 18.33 6.40
C ASP A 43 -17.50 17.74 5.19
N LEU A 44 -16.34 18.31 4.82
CA LEU A 44 -15.49 17.77 3.75
C LEU A 44 -15.04 16.34 4.03
N LYS A 45 -14.64 16.05 5.27
CA LYS A 45 -14.25 14.70 5.68
C LYS A 45 -15.41 13.72 5.55
N SER A 46 -16.62 14.12 5.95
CA SER A 46 -17.83 13.30 5.81
C SER A 46 -18.16 13.00 4.33
N TRP A 47 -17.83 13.93 3.43
CA TRP A 47 -18.02 13.76 1.99
C TRP A 47 -16.95 12.88 1.33
N ILE A 48 -15.68 13.00 1.73
CA ILE A 48 -14.56 12.23 1.15
C ILE A 48 -14.56 10.77 1.63
N GLN A 49 -14.94 10.53 2.89
CA GLN A 49 -14.87 9.20 3.50
C GLN A 49 -15.62 8.09 2.72
N PRO A 50 -16.87 8.28 2.24
CA PRO A 50 -17.56 7.25 1.46
C PRO A 50 -16.88 6.97 0.11
N GLU A 51 -16.34 7.99 -0.56
CA GLU A 51 -15.60 7.79 -1.82
C GLU A 51 -14.34 6.97 -1.62
N PHE A 52 -13.61 7.23 -0.52
CA PHE A 52 -12.46 6.43 -0.15
C PHE A 52 -12.83 4.97 0.12
N ASN A 53 -13.92 4.72 0.85
CA ASN A 53 -14.42 3.38 1.13
C ASN A 53 -14.83 2.65 -0.17
N ASN A 54 -15.53 3.34 -1.08
CA ASN A 54 -15.92 2.80 -2.39
C ASN A 54 -14.70 2.38 -3.23
N LEU A 55 -13.66 3.22 -3.25
CA LEU A 55 -12.41 2.92 -3.95
C LEU A 55 -11.70 1.69 -3.34
N GLN A 56 -11.65 1.61 -2.01
CA GLN A 56 -11.06 0.48 -1.30
C GLN A 56 -11.81 -0.83 -1.57
N ASP A 57 -13.14 -0.80 -1.59
CA ASP A 57 -13.96 -1.95 -1.95
C ASP A 57 -13.76 -2.39 -3.40
N SER A 58 -13.66 -1.44 -4.33
CA SER A 58 -13.35 -1.71 -5.75
C SER A 58 -11.98 -2.37 -5.92
N HIS A 59 -10.98 -1.87 -5.19
CA HIS A 59 -9.62 -2.44 -5.17
C HIS A 59 -9.61 -3.88 -4.64
N ASN A 60 -10.29 -4.14 -3.52
CA ASN A 60 -10.40 -5.48 -2.94
C ASN A 60 -11.08 -6.48 -3.91
N LYS A 61 -12.16 -6.06 -4.58
CA LYS A 61 -12.81 -6.87 -5.63
C LYS A 61 -11.86 -7.20 -6.77
N SER A 62 -11.05 -6.25 -7.20
CA SER A 62 -10.06 -6.46 -8.26
C SER A 62 -8.98 -7.48 -7.85
N ILE A 63 -8.49 -7.40 -6.60
CA ILE A 63 -7.56 -8.38 -6.03
C ILE A 63 -8.16 -9.79 -6.04
N ASP A 64 -9.42 -9.93 -5.64
CA ASP A 64 -10.08 -11.24 -5.59
C ASP A 64 -10.25 -11.86 -6.98
N ILE A 65 -10.55 -11.04 -8.00
CA ILE A 65 -10.61 -11.48 -9.40
C ILE A 65 -9.24 -11.99 -9.87
N ILE A 66 -8.17 -11.25 -9.58
CA ILE A 66 -6.79 -11.66 -9.93
C ILE A 66 -6.43 -12.98 -9.23
N ARG A 67 -6.75 -13.12 -7.94
CA ARG A 67 -6.48 -14.33 -7.18
C ARG A 67 -7.23 -15.54 -7.76
N ALA A 68 -8.50 -15.38 -8.12
CA ALA A 68 -9.28 -16.43 -8.76
C ALA A 68 -8.70 -16.85 -10.13
N PHE A 69 -8.22 -15.89 -10.91
CA PHE A 69 -7.56 -16.17 -12.19
C PHE A 69 -6.27 -16.97 -12.00
N LEU A 70 -5.42 -16.58 -11.06
CA LEU A 70 -4.18 -17.29 -10.74
C LEU A 70 -4.44 -18.73 -10.25
N LEU A 71 -5.44 -18.94 -9.39
CA LEU A 71 -5.83 -20.27 -8.92
C LEU A 71 -6.32 -21.18 -10.06
N LYS A 72 -7.01 -20.61 -11.06
CA LYS A 72 -7.47 -21.37 -12.22
C LYS A 72 -6.31 -21.75 -13.15
N ALA A 73 -5.33 -20.86 -13.31
CA ALA A 73 -4.14 -21.11 -14.12
C ALA A 73 -3.28 -22.25 -13.54
N THR A 74 -3.09 -22.29 -12.22
CA THR A 74 -2.29 -23.34 -11.56
C THR A 74 -2.95 -24.71 -11.61
N GLN A 75 -4.29 -24.78 -11.60
CA GLN A 75 -5.03 -26.05 -11.72
C GLN A 75 -5.09 -26.61 -13.15
N SER A 76 -4.84 -25.79 -14.17
CA SER A 76 -5.02 -26.14 -15.58
C SER A 76 -3.73 -26.54 -16.29
N THR A 77 -2.63 -26.74 -15.56
CA THR A 77 -1.42 -27.37 -16.11
C THR A 77 -1.49 -28.87 -15.86
N PRO A 78 -1.99 -29.69 -16.81
CA PRO A 78 -1.80 -31.12 -16.72
C PRO A 78 -0.31 -31.38 -16.69
N SER A 79 0.15 -31.98 -15.60
CA SER A 79 1.48 -32.56 -15.44
C SER A 79 1.62 -33.76 -16.38
N GLU A 80 1.62 -33.50 -17.69
CA GLU A 80 1.98 -34.44 -18.74
C GLU A 80 3.23 -33.90 -19.42
N HIS A 81 4.39 -34.21 -18.84
CA HIS A 81 5.51 -34.78 -19.58
C HIS A 81 6.59 -35.20 -18.58
N ALA A 82 6.73 -36.52 -18.45
CA ALA A 82 7.96 -37.14 -17.98
C ALA A 82 9.10 -36.67 -18.89
N ILE A 83 9.87 -35.69 -18.42
CA ILE A 83 11.13 -35.31 -19.05
C ILE A 83 12.15 -36.33 -18.57
N SER A 84 12.43 -37.27 -19.48
CA SER A 84 13.58 -38.16 -19.47
C SER A 84 14.86 -37.39 -19.17
N ASP A 85 15.67 -37.95 -18.27
CA ASP A 85 17.06 -37.59 -18.01
C ASP A 85 17.80 -37.21 -19.30
N SER A 86 18.13 -35.94 -19.44
CA SER A 86 19.12 -35.46 -20.38
C SER A 86 19.82 -34.28 -19.71
N GLN A 87 21.09 -34.49 -19.41
CA GLN A 87 21.98 -33.57 -18.70
C GLN A 87 21.90 -32.13 -19.21
N PRO A 88 21.85 -31.12 -18.33
CA PRO A 88 22.11 -29.75 -18.73
C PRO A 88 23.62 -29.55 -18.91
N HIS A 89 24.00 -29.29 -20.16
CA HIS A 89 25.28 -28.69 -20.51
C HIS A 89 25.29 -27.26 -19.95
N VAL A 90 26.23 -26.97 -19.06
CA VAL A 90 26.54 -25.62 -18.59
C VAL A 90 26.94 -24.77 -19.79
N SER A 91 26.07 -23.88 -20.25
CA SER A 91 26.44 -22.77 -21.12
C SER A 91 26.42 -21.50 -20.28
N ASP A 92 27.65 -21.12 -19.92
CA ASP A 92 28.18 -19.76 -19.86
C ASP A 92 27.16 -18.62 -19.87
N GLY A 93 27.13 -17.89 -18.75
CA GLY A 93 26.25 -16.74 -18.54
C GLY A 93 26.72 -15.51 -19.31
N GLY A 94 25.78 -14.75 -19.87
CA GLY A 94 26.15 -13.51 -20.54
C GLY A 94 25.05 -12.68 -21.20
N GLU A 95 23.75 -12.95 -21.03
CA GLU A 95 22.72 -12.27 -21.84
C GLU A 95 21.71 -11.42 -21.05
N GLY A 96 21.89 -11.23 -19.74
CA GLY A 96 20.94 -10.50 -18.90
C GLY A 96 21.10 -8.98 -18.85
N ILE A 97 22.21 -8.43 -19.34
CA ILE A 97 22.54 -6.99 -19.19
C ILE A 97 22.38 -6.20 -20.51
N GLU A 98 22.13 -6.85 -21.65
CA GLU A 98 21.96 -6.14 -22.93
C GLU A 98 20.56 -5.53 -23.13
N MET A 99 19.56 -5.94 -22.34
CA MET A 99 18.18 -5.46 -22.53
C MET A 99 17.95 -4.05 -21.97
N LEU A 100 18.71 -3.62 -20.94
CA LEU A 100 18.60 -2.27 -20.39
C LEU A 100 19.33 -1.21 -21.26
N ASP A 101 20.40 -1.59 -21.94
CA ASP A 101 21.17 -0.67 -22.81
C ASP A 101 20.41 -0.33 -24.11
N GLN A 102 19.49 -1.21 -24.56
CA GLN A 102 18.61 -0.91 -25.69
C GLN A 102 17.52 0.13 -25.39
N MET A 103 17.16 0.34 -24.12
CA MET A 103 16.15 1.33 -23.74
C MET A 103 16.71 2.76 -23.63
N LEU A 104 18.03 2.92 -23.46
CA LEU A 104 18.69 4.22 -23.30
C LEU A 104 19.30 4.75 -24.59
N ASN A 105 19.24 3.98 -25.68
CA ASN A 105 19.80 4.37 -26.97
C ASN A 105 18.73 4.17 -28.07
N PRO A 106 17.77 5.10 -28.21
CA PRO A 106 16.75 5.03 -29.25
C PRO A 106 17.45 5.12 -30.61
N LYS A 107 17.65 3.96 -31.26
CA LYS A 107 18.36 3.82 -32.54
C LYS A 107 17.64 4.44 -33.74
N ASN A 108 16.53 5.14 -33.53
CA ASN A 108 15.77 5.80 -34.57
C ASN A 108 15.61 7.29 -34.26
N ASP A 109 16.48 8.10 -34.87
CA ASP A 109 16.36 9.56 -34.91
C ASP A 109 14.99 10.01 -35.45
N ASP A 110 14.34 9.17 -36.25
CA ASP A 110 12.99 9.40 -36.77
C ASP A 110 11.89 9.23 -35.71
N GLU A 111 11.99 8.26 -34.79
CA GLU A 111 11.03 8.11 -33.69
C GLU A 111 11.16 9.25 -32.68
N MET A 112 12.39 9.66 -32.38
CA MET A 112 12.62 10.79 -31.48
C MET A 112 12.12 12.12 -32.09
N ARG A 113 12.24 12.29 -33.41
CA ARG A 113 11.67 13.43 -34.13
C ARG A 113 10.14 13.41 -34.12
N SER A 114 9.54 12.25 -34.34
CA SER A 114 8.08 12.06 -34.27
C SER A 114 7.53 12.38 -32.87
N ALA A 115 8.20 11.91 -31.82
CA ALA A 115 7.81 12.18 -30.43
C ALA A 115 7.88 13.69 -30.09
N ARG A 116 8.93 14.39 -30.55
CA ARG A 116 9.06 15.85 -30.36
C ARG A 116 7.98 16.64 -31.11
N GLU A 117 7.61 16.21 -32.31
CA GLU A 117 6.53 16.84 -33.06
C GLU A 117 5.16 16.63 -32.41
N GLU A 118 4.93 15.47 -31.80
CA GLU A 118 3.70 15.18 -31.07
C GLU A 118 3.60 15.98 -29.76
N GLU A 119 4.70 16.08 -29.00
CA GLU A 119 4.79 16.93 -27.82
C GLU A 119 4.52 18.41 -28.15
N ALA A 120 5.11 18.94 -29.23
CA ALA A 120 4.88 20.30 -29.67
C ALA A 120 3.41 20.56 -30.04
N LYS A 121 2.71 19.57 -30.63
CA LYS A 121 1.28 19.66 -30.93
C LYS A 121 0.43 19.69 -29.66
N ILE A 122 0.80 18.92 -28.64
CA ILE A 122 0.11 18.91 -27.33
C ILE A 122 0.29 20.26 -26.64
N ILE A 123 1.51 20.78 -26.57
CA ILE A 123 1.81 22.09 -25.97
C ILE A 123 1.02 23.20 -26.67
N LYS A 124 0.99 23.19 -28.01
CA LYS A 124 0.24 24.18 -28.78
C LYS A 124 -1.27 24.11 -28.51
N ARG A 125 -1.84 22.91 -28.47
CA ARG A 125 -3.27 22.71 -28.15
C ARG A 125 -3.62 23.20 -26.75
N ASN A 126 -2.74 22.96 -25.77
CA ASN A 126 -2.94 23.44 -24.40
C ASN A 126 -2.88 24.98 -24.35
N GLY A 127 -1.98 25.61 -25.11
CA GLY A 127 -1.92 27.07 -25.23
C GLY A 127 -3.20 27.66 -25.84
N GLU A 128 -3.68 27.09 -26.95
CA GLU A 128 -4.93 27.53 -27.61
C GLU A 128 -6.18 27.33 -26.72
N PHE A 129 -6.16 26.33 -25.85
CA PHE A 129 -7.23 26.11 -24.87
C PHE A 129 -7.23 27.18 -23.76
N MET A 130 -6.04 27.55 -23.26
CA MET A 130 -5.89 28.59 -22.23
C MET A 130 -6.19 30.01 -22.77
N GLU A 131 -5.94 30.26 -24.05
CA GLU A 131 -6.23 31.55 -24.70
C GLU A 131 -7.74 31.74 -24.96
N LYS A 132 -8.53 30.66 -24.94
CA LYS A 132 -10.01 30.71 -25.07
C LYS A 132 -10.76 30.84 -23.76
N VAL A 133 -10.08 31.08 -22.65
CA VAL A 133 -10.75 31.50 -21.41
C VAL A 133 -11.22 32.94 -21.64
N GLU A 134 -12.48 33.05 -22.05
CA GLU A 134 -13.17 34.29 -22.39
C GLU A 134 -13.06 35.34 -21.29
N GLU A 135 -13.10 36.61 -21.71
CA GLU A 135 -13.11 37.81 -20.89
C GLU A 135 -14.02 37.62 -19.68
N VAL A 136 -13.40 37.52 -18.51
CA VAL A 136 -14.08 37.28 -17.26
C VAL A 136 -14.93 38.51 -16.95
N ASP A 137 -16.24 38.29 -16.83
CA ASP A 137 -17.26 39.33 -16.58
C ASP A 137 -16.84 40.22 -15.40
N ASP A 138 -17.15 41.53 -15.46
CA ASP A 138 -16.67 42.56 -14.50
C ASP A 138 -17.03 42.25 -13.03
N GLU A 139 -17.95 41.31 -12.80
CA GLU A 139 -18.36 40.78 -11.50
C GLU A 139 -17.25 39.92 -10.83
N GLU A 140 -16.47 39.15 -11.60
CA GLU A 140 -15.43 38.26 -11.08
C GLU A 140 -14.10 39.00 -10.82
N ALA A 141 -13.86 40.09 -11.57
CA ALA A 141 -12.78 41.04 -11.27
C ALA A 141 -12.95 41.70 -9.88
N ASN A 142 -14.20 41.86 -9.41
CA ASN A 142 -14.48 42.35 -8.06
C ASN A 142 -14.19 41.32 -6.95
N ILE A 143 -14.20 40.02 -7.25
CA ILE A 143 -13.85 38.96 -6.30
C ILE A 143 -12.35 38.92 -6.05
N VAL A 144 -11.53 39.08 -7.11
CA VAL A 144 -10.07 39.15 -7.00
C VAL A 144 -9.65 40.33 -6.12
N ARG A 145 -10.27 41.50 -6.33
CA ARG A 145 -9.93 42.72 -5.60
C ARG A 145 -10.33 42.67 -4.11
N ARG A 146 -11.36 41.89 -3.75
CA ARG A 146 -11.78 41.67 -2.35
C ARG A 146 -10.88 40.67 -1.62
N ASN A 147 -10.24 39.75 -2.34
CA ASN A 147 -9.26 38.82 -1.78
C ASN A 147 -7.92 39.49 -1.45
N ASP A 148 -7.51 40.52 -2.21
CA ASP A 148 -6.29 41.30 -1.90
C ASP A 148 -6.38 42.07 -0.57
N GLU A 149 -7.58 42.49 -0.15
CA GLU A 149 -7.78 43.18 1.13
C GLU A 149 -7.83 42.21 2.33
N VAL A 150 -8.20 40.94 2.12
CA VAL A 150 -8.21 39.89 3.16
C VAL A 150 -6.85 39.17 3.27
N GLY A 151 -6.04 39.19 2.21
CA GLY A 151 -4.71 38.55 2.16
C GLY A 151 -3.65 39.18 3.07
N ASN A 152 -3.86 40.39 3.58
CA ASN A 152 -2.89 41.08 4.46
C ASN A 152 -2.87 40.58 5.92
N ASN A 153 -3.74 39.63 6.28
CA ASN A 153 -3.72 38.93 7.58
C ASN A 153 -3.39 37.44 7.46
N VAL A 154 -2.92 36.98 6.28
CA VAL A 154 -2.27 35.67 6.20
C VAL A 154 -0.91 35.83 6.89
N GLU A 155 -0.80 35.29 8.10
CA GLU A 155 0.47 35.07 8.76
C GLU A 155 1.43 34.49 7.72
N VAL A 156 2.49 35.23 7.38
CA VAL A 156 3.53 34.76 6.48
C VAL A 156 4.19 33.59 7.18
N VAL A 157 3.64 32.40 7.01
CA VAL A 157 4.25 31.15 7.46
C VAL A 157 5.60 31.13 6.77
N ASP A 158 6.65 31.29 7.55
CA ASP A 158 8.04 31.32 7.10
C ASP A 158 8.25 30.28 6.00
N ASP A 159 8.39 30.72 4.75
CA ASP A 159 8.55 29.85 3.57
C ASP A 159 9.73 28.86 3.78
N GLN A 160 10.69 29.25 4.61
CA GLN A 160 11.81 28.41 5.02
C GLN A 160 11.38 27.25 5.94
N SER A 161 10.37 27.42 6.80
CA SER A 161 9.80 26.36 7.64
C SER A 161 9.06 25.32 6.79
N VAL A 162 8.24 25.78 5.84
CA VAL A 162 7.48 24.89 4.93
C VAL A 162 8.43 24.08 4.05
N ARG A 163 9.44 24.72 3.46
CA ARG A 163 10.46 24.02 2.65
C ARG A 163 11.24 22.99 3.46
N ARG A 164 11.59 23.30 4.72
CA ARG A 164 12.26 22.35 5.62
C ARG A 164 11.37 21.15 5.93
N ALA A 165 10.11 21.37 6.26
CA ALA A 165 9.16 20.28 6.52
C ALA A 165 8.93 19.38 5.29
N GLN A 166 8.80 19.99 4.11
CA GLN A 166 8.67 19.25 2.85
C GLN A 166 9.94 18.43 2.53
N TRP A 167 11.13 19.03 2.70
CA TRP A 167 12.40 18.34 2.50
C TRP A 167 12.56 17.16 3.47
N GLN A 168 12.22 17.35 4.75
CA GLN A 168 12.27 16.28 5.75
C GLN A 168 11.31 15.13 5.41
N ARG A 169 10.08 15.45 4.99
CA ARG A 169 9.09 14.45 4.57
C ARG A 169 9.59 13.67 3.36
N ARG A 170 10.11 14.36 2.33
CA ARG A 170 10.66 13.71 1.14
C ARG A 170 11.81 12.78 1.50
N TRP A 171 12.74 13.24 2.33
CA TRP A 171 13.89 12.45 2.77
C TRP A 171 13.48 11.23 3.61
N ALA A 172 12.43 11.36 4.44
CA ALA A 172 11.88 10.22 5.19
C ALA A 172 11.30 9.15 4.25
N ILE A 173 10.55 9.58 3.22
CA ILE A 173 9.99 8.68 2.20
C ILE A 173 11.11 7.98 1.41
N GLU A 174 12.10 8.73 0.93
CA GLU A 174 13.23 8.16 0.18
C GLU A 174 13.99 7.13 1.01
N ARG A 175 14.21 7.37 2.30
CA ARG A 175 14.84 6.38 3.19
C ARG A 175 13.99 5.14 3.38
N GLU A 176 12.68 5.29 3.53
CA GLU A 176 11.77 4.17 3.66
C GLU A 176 11.74 3.30 2.41
N ILE A 177 11.73 3.92 1.22
CA ILE A 177 11.83 3.23 -0.06
C ILE A 177 13.14 2.43 -0.14
N GLN A 178 14.28 3.05 0.17
CA GLN A 178 15.58 2.38 0.16
C GLN A 178 15.64 1.18 1.12
N ARG A 179 15.08 1.33 2.34
CA ARG A 179 14.97 0.23 3.30
C ARG A 179 14.12 -0.92 2.74
N LYS A 180 13.04 -0.61 2.02
CA LYS A 180 12.16 -1.62 1.42
C LYS A 180 12.81 -2.35 0.25
N TYR A 181 13.61 -1.67 -0.57
CA TYR A 181 14.41 -2.33 -1.59
C TYR A 181 15.43 -3.29 -0.97
N ALA A 182 16.16 -2.88 0.08
CA ALA A 182 17.08 -3.76 0.77
C ALA A 182 16.38 -4.99 1.38
N GLU A 183 15.18 -4.83 1.94
CA GLU A 183 14.37 -5.95 2.46
C GLU A 183 13.92 -6.92 1.34
N VAL A 184 13.67 -6.41 0.12
CA VAL A 184 13.36 -7.25 -1.04
C VAL A 184 14.60 -8.02 -1.50
N ASP A 185 15.74 -7.34 -1.61
CA ASP A 185 17.02 -7.97 -2.00
C ASP A 185 17.39 -9.10 -1.00
N ASP A 186 17.27 -8.85 0.31
CA ASP A 186 17.50 -9.86 1.35
C ASP A 186 16.59 -11.09 1.20
N LEU A 187 15.33 -10.90 0.77
CA LEU A 187 14.39 -11.99 0.54
C LEU A 187 14.69 -12.75 -0.76
N GLU A 188 15.12 -12.07 -1.80
CA GLU A 188 15.54 -12.69 -3.07
C GLU A 188 16.79 -13.54 -2.88
N ASP A 189 17.75 -13.07 -2.08
CA ASP A 189 18.93 -13.84 -1.67
C ASP A 189 18.52 -15.11 -0.90
N LEU A 190 17.59 -14.99 0.06
CA LEU A 190 17.09 -16.15 0.81
C LEU A 190 16.38 -17.18 -0.08
N VAL A 191 15.55 -16.73 -1.03
CA VAL A 191 14.91 -17.64 -2.00
C VAL A 191 15.95 -18.34 -2.85
N THR A 192 16.96 -17.61 -3.31
CA THR A 192 18.07 -18.15 -4.08
C THR A 192 18.81 -19.22 -3.28
N ASP A 193 19.17 -18.94 -2.02
CA ASP A 193 19.81 -19.90 -1.12
C ASP A 193 18.98 -21.18 -0.94
N LEU A 194 17.66 -21.06 -0.75
CA LEU A 194 16.75 -22.19 -0.62
C LEU A 194 16.64 -23.02 -1.91
N ASP A 195 16.77 -22.39 -3.08
CA ASP A 195 16.79 -23.12 -4.35
C ASP A 195 18.12 -23.87 -4.58
N TRP A 196 19.23 -23.38 -3.99
CA TRP A 196 20.52 -24.07 -3.98
C TRP A 196 20.61 -25.18 -2.94
N GLU A 197 19.79 -25.15 -1.89
CA GLU A 197 19.72 -26.26 -0.94
C GLU A 197 19.34 -27.56 -1.66
N HIS A 198 20.04 -28.65 -1.33
CA HIS A 198 19.72 -29.96 -1.87
C HIS A 198 18.27 -30.30 -1.51
N LYS A 199 17.38 -30.29 -2.51
CA LYS A 199 16.02 -30.79 -2.38
C LYS A 199 16.14 -32.24 -1.91
N CYS A 200 15.70 -32.51 -0.68
CA CYS A 200 15.59 -33.87 -0.18
C CYS A 200 14.87 -34.71 -1.23
N GLU A 201 15.40 -35.90 -1.54
CA GLU A 201 14.72 -36.81 -2.46
C GLU A 201 13.25 -36.90 -2.06
N PRO A 202 12.30 -36.82 -3.02
CA PRO A 202 10.89 -36.97 -2.75
C PRO A 202 10.71 -38.18 -1.84
N ARG A 203 10.14 -37.96 -0.65
CA ARG A 203 10.05 -39.00 0.39
C ARG A 203 9.48 -40.25 -0.27
N ASN A 204 10.31 -41.27 -0.43
CA ASN A 204 9.89 -42.46 -1.15
C ASN A 204 8.89 -43.19 -0.25
N PHE A 205 7.59 -43.04 -0.55
CA PHE A 205 6.52 -43.77 0.10
C PHE A 205 6.50 -45.23 -0.41
N THR A 206 7.66 -45.90 -0.44
CA THR A 206 7.69 -47.37 -0.47
C THR A 206 6.95 -47.80 0.79
N GLY A 207 5.73 -48.34 0.60
CA GLY A 207 4.71 -48.53 1.63
C GLY A 207 5.31 -48.75 3.01
N GLY A 208 5.23 -47.73 3.86
CA GLY A 208 5.96 -47.68 5.11
C GLY A 208 5.59 -48.86 5.98
N VAL A 209 6.40 -49.92 5.98
CA VAL A 209 6.12 -51.12 6.75
C VAL A 209 6.26 -50.77 8.23
N ILE A 210 5.21 -51.03 9.02
CA ILE A 210 5.26 -50.86 10.47
C ILE A 210 6.25 -51.89 11.03
N ARG A 211 7.41 -51.40 11.50
CA ARG A 211 8.50 -52.26 11.99
C ARG A 211 8.33 -52.67 13.45
N ARG A 212 7.65 -51.86 14.26
CA ARG A 212 7.48 -52.13 15.69
C ARG A 212 6.27 -53.02 15.92
N GLU A 213 6.44 -54.06 16.72
CA GLU A 213 5.40 -55.04 17.01
C GLU A 213 4.19 -54.41 17.71
N GLU A 214 4.45 -53.49 18.64
CA GLU A 214 3.43 -52.73 19.39
C GLU A 214 2.58 -51.81 18.50
N GLU A 215 3.09 -51.41 17.34
CA GLU A 215 2.41 -50.51 16.40
C GLU A 215 1.62 -51.27 15.33
N LYS A 216 1.74 -52.61 15.25
CA LYS A 216 0.99 -53.44 14.29
C LYS A 216 -0.52 -53.37 14.49
N GLY A 217 -0.99 -52.97 15.67
CA GLY A 217 -2.40 -52.74 15.96
C GLY A 217 -2.96 -51.42 15.42
N ILE A 218 -2.11 -50.51 14.93
CA ILE A 218 -2.53 -49.19 14.46
C ILE A 218 -3.27 -49.33 13.12
N ARG A 219 -4.43 -48.68 13.04
CA ARG A 219 -5.26 -48.60 11.84
C ARG A 219 -4.90 -47.36 11.04
N CYS A 220 -4.75 -47.51 9.72
CA CYS A 220 -4.66 -46.36 8.81
C CYS A 220 -6.00 -45.59 8.79
N VAL A 221 -5.97 -44.28 9.06
CA VAL A 221 -7.18 -43.43 9.10
C VAL A 221 -7.82 -43.27 7.71
N PHE A 222 -7.05 -43.48 6.65
CA PHE A 222 -7.52 -43.28 5.27
C PHE A 222 -8.07 -44.56 4.64
N CYS A 223 -7.34 -45.68 4.70
CA CYS A 223 -7.73 -46.94 4.05
C CYS A 223 -8.12 -48.07 5.03
N GLU A 224 -8.13 -47.78 6.32
CA GLU A 224 -8.57 -48.67 7.40
C GLU A 224 -7.79 -49.99 7.57
N ARG A 225 -6.74 -50.22 6.77
CA ARG A 225 -5.85 -51.37 6.94
C ARG A 225 -5.07 -51.25 8.24
N VAL A 226 -5.01 -52.35 8.99
CA VAL A 226 -4.33 -52.45 10.28
C VAL A 226 -2.93 -53.02 10.09
N GLY A 227 -1.92 -52.40 10.71
CA GLY A 227 -0.56 -52.94 10.78
C GLY A 227 0.23 -52.97 9.47
N HIS A 228 -0.32 -52.43 8.38
CA HIS A 228 0.34 -52.42 7.07
C HIS A 228 1.23 -51.19 6.86
N HIS A 229 0.73 -50.01 7.25
CA HIS A 229 1.42 -48.73 7.11
C HIS A 229 0.82 -47.68 8.05
N TYR A 230 1.62 -46.68 8.39
CA TYR A 230 1.14 -45.48 9.08
C TYR A 230 0.26 -44.63 8.15
N SER A 231 -0.68 -43.88 8.72
CA SER A 231 -1.62 -43.05 7.96
C SER A 231 -0.93 -42.04 7.04
N ASP A 232 0.20 -41.45 7.45
CA ASP A 232 0.97 -40.51 6.63
C ASP A 232 1.56 -41.16 5.36
N ALA A 233 1.87 -42.46 5.42
CA ALA A 233 2.39 -43.27 4.31
C ALA A 233 1.30 -44.00 3.48
N CYS A 234 0.02 -43.62 3.61
CA CYS A 234 -1.05 -44.28 2.88
C CYS A 234 -0.94 -44.09 1.35
N THR A 235 -0.78 -45.18 0.61
CA THR A 235 -0.67 -45.16 -0.85
C THR A 235 -2.01 -45.20 -1.57
N SER A 236 -3.09 -45.59 -0.88
CA SER A 236 -4.46 -45.57 -1.42
C SER A 236 -4.98 -44.16 -1.65
N PHE A 237 -4.51 -43.19 -0.86
CA PHE A 237 -4.92 -41.80 -0.90
C PHE A 237 -3.68 -40.93 -0.90
N LYS A 238 -3.15 -40.59 -2.08
CA LYS A 238 -1.90 -39.81 -2.20
C LYS A 238 -2.16 -38.31 -2.14
N GLU A 239 -3.29 -37.87 -2.69
CA GLU A 239 -3.61 -36.46 -2.86
C GLU A 239 -4.02 -35.79 -1.53
N VAL A 240 -3.44 -34.63 -1.27
CA VAL A 240 -3.70 -33.83 -0.05
C VAL A 240 -5.18 -33.48 0.06
N ASN A 241 -5.81 -33.12 -1.05
CA ASN A 241 -7.22 -32.72 -1.08
C ASN A 241 -8.18 -33.88 -0.78
N GLU A 242 -7.81 -35.11 -1.15
CA GLU A 242 -8.61 -36.30 -0.86
C GLU A 242 -8.49 -36.69 0.61
N ARG A 243 -7.27 -36.67 1.16
CA ARG A 243 -7.01 -36.86 2.59
C ARG A 243 -7.78 -35.85 3.45
N LYS A 244 -7.82 -34.57 3.05
CA LYS A 244 -8.59 -33.52 3.74
C LYS A 244 -10.09 -33.84 3.77
N ARG A 245 -10.67 -34.29 2.65
CA ARG A 245 -12.09 -34.68 2.58
C ARG A 245 -12.41 -35.83 3.53
N ILE A 246 -11.57 -36.86 3.57
CA ILE A 246 -11.76 -38.01 4.48
C ILE A 246 -11.73 -37.57 5.94
N LEU A 247 -10.77 -36.71 6.31
CA LEU A 247 -10.67 -36.18 7.67
C LEU A 247 -11.86 -35.29 8.05
N GLN A 248 -12.44 -34.55 7.11
CA GLN A 248 -13.65 -33.76 7.35
C GLN A 248 -14.89 -34.62 7.55
N VAL A 249 -15.04 -35.71 6.78
CA VAL A 249 -16.16 -36.64 6.92
C VAL A 249 -16.05 -37.47 8.19
N ASN A 250 -14.83 -37.95 8.51
CA ASN A 250 -14.60 -38.85 9.64
C ASN A 250 -14.34 -38.10 10.96
N GLY A 251 -13.94 -36.83 10.90
CA GLY A 251 -13.72 -35.94 12.05
C GLY A 251 -14.86 -34.97 12.32
N GLY A 252 -16.02 -35.17 11.68
CA GLY A 252 -17.20 -34.30 11.75
C GLY A 252 -18.00 -34.35 13.05
N ASP A 253 -17.66 -35.22 14.00
CA ASP A 253 -18.14 -35.08 15.37
C ASP A 253 -17.14 -34.21 16.15
N GLU A 254 -17.58 -33.00 16.46
CA GLU A 254 -16.88 -31.94 17.19
C GLU A 254 -16.01 -32.47 18.35
N ILE A 255 -14.70 -32.60 18.13
CA ILE A 255 -13.74 -32.48 19.23
C ILE A 255 -13.71 -31.00 19.58
N SER A 256 -14.67 -30.58 20.41
CA SER A 256 -14.60 -29.32 21.13
C SER A 256 -13.31 -29.36 21.96
N PHE A 257 -12.30 -28.62 21.49
CA PHE A 257 -11.15 -28.27 22.30
C PHE A 257 -11.65 -27.32 23.39
N SER A 258 -12.29 -27.88 24.41
CA SER A 258 -12.47 -27.18 25.67
C SER A 258 -11.07 -26.83 26.17
N SER A 259 -10.84 -25.52 26.21
CA SER A 259 -9.64 -24.87 26.68
C SER A 259 -9.20 -25.48 28.01
N VAL A 260 -8.10 -26.25 27.98
CA VAL A 260 -7.38 -26.63 29.19
C VAL A 260 -6.74 -25.36 29.73
N SER A 261 -7.37 -24.79 30.75
CA SER A 261 -6.81 -23.75 31.60
C SER A 261 -5.53 -24.28 32.22
N LYS A 262 -4.40 -23.64 31.91
CA LYS A 262 -3.13 -23.85 32.61
C LYS A 262 -3.31 -23.43 34.07
N GLY A 263 -3.18 -24.40 34.98
CA GLY A 263 -2.86 -24.18 36.39
C GLY A 263 -1.35 -24.23 36.60
#